data_AF-C7H5B3-F1
#
_entry.id   AF-C7H5B3-F1
#
_cell.length_a   1.000
_cell.length_b   1.000
_cell.length_c   1.000
_cell.angle_alpha   90.00
_cell.angle_beta   90.00
_cell.angle_gamma   90.00
#
_symmetry.space_group_name_H-M   'P 1'
#
loop_
_entity.id
_entity.type
_entity.pdbx_description
1 polymer ?
#
loop_
_entity_poly.entity_id
_entity_poly.type
_entity_poly.pdbx_seq_one_letter_code
_entity_poly.pdbx_strand_id
1 'polypeptide(L)' 'MTQKTGALIFDETADRYDIRFDVNDYYGGLHCGDCMEVFVRGKWKPTRMEYGDNWYLVGIRAADLSGLRVRI' A
#
# COMPACT_ATOMS: atom_id res chain seq x y z
N MET A 1 10.74 -13.48 9.53
CA MET A 1 9.69 -12.44 9.63
C MET A 1 8.46 -12.97 8.93
N THR A 2 7.30 -12.96 9.59
CA THR A 2 6.05 -13.43 9.00
C THR A 2 5.50 -12.31 8.13
N GLN A 3 5.31 -12.57 6.85
CA GLN A 3 4.80 -11.59 5.91
C GLN A 3 3.31 -11.34 6.19
N LYS A 4 2.92 -10.09 6.44
CA LYS A 4 1.51 -9.70 6.66
C LYS A 4 0.90 -9.24 5.34
N THR A 5 -0.28 -9.75 5.01
CA THR A 5 -1.06 -9.32 3.85
C THR A 5 -2.20 -8.42 4.32
N GLY A 6 -2.44 -7.33 3.60
CA GLY A 6 -3.53 -6.41 3.88
C GLY A 6 -4.03 -5.73 2.60
N ALA A 7 -4.87 -4.72 2.78
CA ALA A 7 -5.34 -3.85 1.72
C ALA A 7 -4.87 -2.42 1.95
N LEU A 8 -4.44 -1.75 0.88
CA LEU A 8 -4.21 -0.31 0.92
C LEU A 8 -5.52 0.42 1.17
N ILE A 9 -5.49 1.37 2.09
CA ILE A 9 -6.60 2.28 2.38
C ILE A 9 -6.06 3.70 2.39
N PHE A 10 -6.88 4.66 1.98
CA PHE A 10 -6.53 6.07 2.16
C PHE A 10 -7.07 6.54 3.51
N ASP A 11 -6.20 7.05 4.38
CA ASP A 11 -6.58 7.71 5.61
C ASP A 11 -6.77 9.20 5.33
N GLU A 12 -8.02 9.63 5.23
CA GLU A 12 -8.40 11.03 5.01
C GLU A 12 -7.98 11.96 6.16
N THR A 13 -7.77 11.43 7.36
CA THR A 13 -7.35 12.22 8.54
C THR A 13 -5.87 12.58 8.46
N ALA A 14 -5.05 11.62 8.00
CA ALA A 14 -3.60 11.76 7.88
C ALA A 14 -3.14 12.15 6.47
N ASP A 15 -4.07 12.26 5.52
CA ASP A 15 -3.85 12.56 4.09
C ASP A 15 -2.80 11.65 3.44
N ARG A 16 -2.83 10.36 3.81
CA ARG A 16 -1.88 9.35 3.32
C ARG A 16 -2.45 7.95 3.29
N TYR A 17 -1.82 7.10 2.49
CA TYR A 17 -2.18 5.69 2.46
C TYR A 17 -1.69 4.95 3.71
N ASP A 18 -2.46 3.94 4.12
CA ASP A 18 -2.11 2.97 5.16
C ASP A 18 -2.41 1.55 4.67
N ILE A 19 -1.99 0.53 5.41
CA ILE A 19 -2.33 -0.87 5.17
C ILE A 19 -3.22 -1.35 6.31
N ARG A 20 -4.43 -1.80 5.97
CA ARG A 20 -5.30 -2.53 6.91
C ARG A 20 -5.04 -4.02 6.78
N PHE A 21 -4.57 -4.65 7.85
CA PHE A 21 -4.33 -6.10 7.92
C PHE A 21 -5.57 -6.86 8.42
N ASP A 22 -6.31 -6.28 9.35
CA ASP A 22 -7.54 -6.85 9.93
C ASP A 22 -8.48 -5.72 10.40
N VAL A 23 -9.57 -6.04 11.10
CA VAL A 23 -10.59 -5.09 11.54
C VAL A 23 -10.00 -3.93 12.35
N ASN A 24 -9.05 -4.23 13.24
CA ASN A 24 -8.40 -3.27 14.14
C ASN A 24 -6.86 -3.28 14.06
N ASP A 25 -6.30 -3.87 13.01
CA ASP A 25 -4.83 -3.99 12.82
C ASP A 25 -4.41 -3.24 11.55
N TYR A 26 -3.55 -2.25 11.73
CA TYR A 26 -3.13 -1.28 10.71
C TYR A 26 -1.62 -1.06 10.78
N TYR A 27 -1.02 -0.66 9.68
CA TYR A 27 0.41 -0.37 9.62
C TYR A 27 0.78 0.95 10.33
N GLY A 28 -0.10 1.96 10.30
CA GLY A 28 0.13 3.26 10.94
C GLY A 28 0.47 4.39 9.96
N GLY A 29 0.20 4.16 8.68
CA GLY A 29 0.41 5.08 7.59
C GLY A 29 1.77 4.87 6.92
N LEU A 30 1.75 4.89 5.60
CA LEU A 30 2.92 4.71 4.75
C LEU A 30 3.61 6.04 4.47
N HIS A 31 4.93 5.96 4.31
CA HIS A 31 5.79 7.07 3.93
C HIS A 31 6.46 6.81 2.58
N CYS A 32 6.96 7.89 1.96
CA CYS A 32 7.84 7.77 0.81
C CYS A 32 9.05 6.90 1.19
N GLY A 33 9.33 5.89 0.36
CA GLY A 33 10.41 4.94 0.60
C GLY A 33 9.95 3.58 1.14
N ASP A 34 8.73 3.48 1.69
CA ASP A 34 8.23 2.22 2.23
C ASP A 34 8.07 1.17 1.12
N CYS A 35 8.78 0.06 1.28
CA CYS A 35 8.79 -1.04 0.32
C CYS A 35 7.77 -2.11 0.71
N MET A 36 7.03 -2.60 -0.29
CA MET A 36 6.04 -3.66 -0.13
C MET A 36 5.89 -4.43 -1.44
N GLU A 37 5.11 -5.51 -1.42
CA GLU A 37 4.68 -6.17 -2.65
C GLU A 37 3.18 -5.98 -2.89
N VAL A 38 2.79 -5.66 -4.12
CA VAL A 38 1.38 -5.57 -4.53
C VAL A 38 0.99 -6.78 -5.37
N PHE A 39 -0.24 -7.28 -5.18
CA PHE A 39 -0.76 -8.42 -5.93
C PHE A 39 -1.42 -7.95 -7.23
N VAL A 40 -0.77 -8.20 -8.37
CA VAL A 40 -1.25 -7.78 -9.69
C VAL A 40 -1.17 -8.96 -10.65
N ARG A 41 -2.30 -9.30 -11.29
CA ARG A 41 -2.40 -10.39 -12.29
C ARG A 41 -1.86 -11.73 -11.78
N GLY A 42 -2.24 -12.13 -10.58
CA GLY A 42 -1.87 -13.42 -10.00
C GLY A 42 -0.44 -13.52 -9.46
N LYS A 43 0.32 -12.40 -9.43
CA LYS A 43 1.70 -12.37 -8.96
C LYS A 43 1.93 -11.22 -7.99
N TRP A 44 2.78 -11.45 -7.00
CA TRP A 44 3.33 -10.41 -6.15
C TRP A 44 4.44 -9.68 -6.88
N LYS A 45 4.42 -8.35 -6.85
CA LYS A 45 5.41 -7.49 -7.47
C LYS A 45 5.97 -6.51 -6.46
N PRO A 46 7.30 -6.36 -6.35
CA PRO A 46 7.88 -5.36 -5.47
C PRO A 46 7.51 -3.96 -5.97
N THR A 47 7.25 -3.07 -5.03
CA THR A 47 6.96 -1.67 -5.26
C THR A 47 7.41 -0.85 -4.07
N ARG A 48 7.31 0.46 -4.21
CA ARG A 48 7.64 1.44 -3.18
C ARG A 48 6.62 2.55 -3.20
N MET A 49 6.13 2.95 -2.03
CA MET A 49 5.27 4.10 -1.89
C MET A 49 6.09 5.38 -2.11
N GLU A 50 5.55 6.32 -2.88
CA GLU A 50 6.12 7.64 -3.14
C GLU A 50 4.99 8.67 -3.25
N TYR A 51 5.36 9.94 -3.14
CA TYR A 51 4.45 11.07 -3.28
C TYR A 51 4.99 12.07 -4.31
N GLY A 52 4.15 12.43 -5.27
CA GLY A 52 4.41 13.45 -6.29
C GLY A 52 3.24 14.40 -6.38
N ASP A 53 2.55 14.43 -7.53
CA ASP A 53 1.26 15.13 -7.66
C ASP A 53 0.15 14.47 -6.81
N ASN A 54 0.28 13.16 -6.57
CA ASN A 54 -0.54 12.34 -5.68
C ASN A 54 0.32 11.17 -5.15
N TRP A 55 -0.20 10.41 -4.19
CA TRP A 55 0.39 9.14 -3.78
C TRP A 55 0.41 8.13 -4.94
N TYR A 56 1.55 7.47 -5.14
CA TYR A 56 1.70 6.46 -6.18
C TYR A 56 2.64 5.32 -5.78
N LEU A 57 2.49 4.19 -6.46
CA LEU A 57 3.33 3.01 -6.31
C LEU A 57 4.34 2.93 -7.46
N VAL A 58 5.63 2.95 -7.15
CA VAL A 58 6.69 2.86 -8.17
C VAL A 58 6.55 1.56 -8.97
N GLY A 59 6.47 1.68 -10.29
CA GLY A 59 6.35 0.54 -11.20
C GLY A 59 4.95 -0.06 -11.32
N ILE A 60 3.95 0.50 -10.65
CA ILE A 60 2.56 0.04 -10.68
C ILE A 60 1.67 1.15 -11.24
N ARG A 61 0.97 0.87 -12.34
CA ARG A 61 0.01 1.80 -12.94
C ARG A 61 -1.39 1.46 -12.42
N ALA A 62 -1.90 2.31 -11.55
CA ALA A 62 -3.27 2.24 -11.03
C ALA A 62 -3.78 3.68 -10.85
N ALA A 63 -5.05 3.92 -11.21
CA ALA A 63 -5.69 5.24 -11.05
C ALA A 63 -6.14 5.47 -9.59
N ASP A 64 -6.44 4.38 -8.88
CA ASP A 64 -6.76 4.36 -7.45
C ASP A 64 -5.97 3.22 -6.81
N LEU A 65 -5.35 3.50 -5.66
CA LEU A 65 -4.58 2.50 -4.92
C LEU A 65 -5.42 1.82 -3.83
N SER A 66 -6.58 2.38 -3.50
CA SER A 66 -7.47 1.87 -2.46
C SER A 66 -7.94 0.45 -2.80
N GLY A 67 -7.88 -0.44 -1.81
CA GLY A 67 -8.26 -1.85 -1.95
C GLY A 67 -7.21 -2.73 -2.64
N LEU A 68 -6.08 -2.18 -3.13
CA LEU A 68 -5.00 -3.01 -3.64
C LEU A 68 -4.47 -3.94 -2.54
N ARG A 69 -4.43 -5.24 -2.86
CA ARG A 69 -3.88 -6.23 -1.94
C ARG A 69 -2.36 -6.12 -1.91
N VAL A 70 -1.80 -5.88 -0.74
CA VAL A 70 -0.36 -5.70 -0.51
C VAL A 70 0.14 -6.63 0.59
N ARG A 71 1.46 -6.81 0.66
CA ARG A 71 2.11 -7.52 1.75
C ARG A 71 3.47 -6.91 2.11
N ILE A 72 3.81 -6.92 3.40
CA ILE A 72 5.07 -6.46 4.00
C ILE A 72 5.65 -7.53 4.93
#